data_AF-A0A389LW90-F1
#
_entry.id   AF-A0A389LW90-F1
#
_cell.length_a   1.000
_cell.length_b   1.000
_cell.length_c   1.000
_cell.angle_alpha   90.00
_cell.angle_beta   90.00
_cell.angle_gamma   90.00
#
_symmetry.space_group_name_H-M   'P 1'
#
loop_
_entity.id
_entity.type
_entity.pdbx_description
1 polymer ?
#
loop_
_entity_poly.entity_id
_entity_poly.type
_entity_poly.pdbx_seq_one_letter_code
_entity_poly.pdbx_strand_id
1 'polypeptide(L)'
;MAFSCTEEIYDNNPEREQVVLFTKNYKINARDWQLVGEVNGVDSYYEYLFKERNITQNIYEGGMLVAYLYQMDGKVEIQTPLPFNFYDTNGVSLWTERYSFNYNPGEIAFTVHFNDFVTQMKPPSQEFRLVVMHK
;
A
#
# COMPACT_ATOMS: atom_id res chain seq x y z
N MET A 1 35.28 -3.01 -2.44
CA MET A 1 35.10 -2.27 -3.70
C MET A 1 33.66 -1.77 -3.68
N ALA A 2 33.46 -0.47 -3.43
CA ALA A 2 32.12 0.14 -3.34
C ALA A 2 31.93 1.00 -4.59
N PHE A 3 30.85 0.76 -5.34
CA PHE A 3 30.47 1.61 -6.45
C PHE A 3 29.68 2.79 -5.90
N SER A 4 30.21 4.00 -6.07
CA SER A 4 29.50 5.26 -5.88
C SER A 4 28.82 5.60 -7.19
N CYS A 5 27.49 5.50 -7.27
CA CYS A 5 26.75 6.11 -8.36
C CYS A 5 26.53 7.59 -8.03
N THR A 6 27.37 8.44 -8.62
CA THR A 6 27.06 9.87 -8.77
C THR A 6 26.95 10.18 -10.24
N GLU A 7 25.72 10.37 -10.72
CA GLU A 7 25.41 11.27 -11.82
C GLU A 7 24.12 12.01 -11.44
N GLU A 8 24.23 13.27 -11.04
CA GLU A 8 23.10 14.19 -11.06
C GLU A 8 22.83 14.52 -12.53
N ILE A 9 21.86 13.83 -13.13
CA ILE A 9 21.32 14.21 -14.43
C ILE A 9 20.36 15.39 -14.18
N TYR A 10 20.82 16.62 -14.43
CA TYR A 10 19.91 17.75 -14.58
C TYR A 10 19.18 17.62 -15.92
N ASP A 11 17.98 17.07 -15.87
CA ASP A 11 17.07 16.99 -17.01
C ASP A 11 16.31 18.31 -17.15
N ASN A 12 16.78 19.19 -18.05
CA ASN A 12 16.12 20.46 -18.38
C ASN A 12 15.03 20.29 -19.47
N ASN A 13 14.52 19.08 -19.71
CA ASN A 13 13.45 18.87 -20.69
C ASN A 13 12.05 19.09 -20.05
N PRO A 14 11.32 20.16 -20.42
CA PRO A 14 9.97 20.41 -19.91
C PRO A 14 8.93 19.35 -20.33
N GLU A 15 9.27 18.43 -21.23
CA GLU A 15 8.39 17.32 -21.65
C GLU A 15 8.52 16.05 -20.77
N ARG A 16 9.41 16.02 -19.76
CA ARG A 16 9.53 14.89 -18.81
C ARG A 16 8.89 15.17 -17.45
N GLU A 17 7.81 15.94 -17.45
CA GLU A 17 7.02 16.14 -16.24
C GLU A 17 6.25 14.86 -15.95
N GLN A 18 6.52 14.19 -14.82
CA GLN A 18 5.64 13.11 -14.36
C GLN A 18 4.27 13.71 -14.10
N VAL A 19 3.31 13.43 -14.97
CA VAL A 19 1.95 13.93 -14.81
C VAL A 19 1.23 13.03 -13.83
N VAL A 20 0.80 13.60 -12.70
CA VAL A 20 -0.17 12.94 -11.82
C VAL A 20 -1.48 12.83 -12.60
N LEU A 21 -1.82 11.61 -13.01
CA LEU A 21 -3.04 11.33 -13.76
C LEU A 21 -4.27 11.44 -12.85
N PHE A 22 -4.20 10.79 -11.70
CA PHE A 22 -5.24 10.91 -10.69
C PHE A 22 -4.73 10.57 -9.29
N THR A 23 -5.48 11.05 -8.30
CA THR A 23 -5.37 10.65 -6.91
C THR A 23 -6.73 10.14 -6.45
N LYS A 24 -6.75 9.06 -5.66
CA LYS A 24 -7.99 8.52 -5.10
C LYS A 24 -7.80 8.01 -3.68
N ASN A 25 -8.78 8.29 -2.82
CA ASN A 25 -8.84 7.76 -1.47
C ASN A 25 -9.71 6.50 -1.41
N TYR A 26 -9.27 5.52 -0.63
CA TYR A 26 -9.96 4.27 -0.38
C TYR A 26 -10.16 4.08 1.11
N LYS A 27 -11.37 3.66 1.50
CA LYS A 27 -11.70 3.31 2.88
C LYS A 27 -12.10 1.85 2.94
N ILE A 28 -11.42 1.09 3.79
CA ILE A 28 -11.78 -0.29 4.10
C ILE A 28 -12.26 -0.30 5.54
N ASN A 29 -13.52 -0.66 5.78
CA ASN A 29 -13.98 -0.83 7.15
C ASN A 29 -13.46 -2.15 7.72
N ALA A 30 -13.24 -2.21 9.03
CA ALA A 30 -12.74 -3.40 9.71
C ALA A 30 -13.49 -4.68 9.28
N ARG A 31 -14.82 -4.62 9.16
CA ARG A 31 -15.65 -5.78 8.78
C ARG A 31 -15.43 -6.27 7.35
N ASP A 32 -15.01 -5.38 6.45
CA ASP A 32 -14.97 -5.61 5.01
C ASP A 32 -13.73 -6.42 4.60
N TRP A 33 -12.66 -6.41 5.42
CA TRP A 33 -11.48 -7.25 5.22
C TRP A 33 -11.87 -8.73 5.06
N GLN A 34 -11.37 -9.33 3.97
CA GLN A 34 -11.59 -10.71 3.59
C GLN A 34 -10.37 -11.54 3.97
N LEU A 35 -10.59 -12.63 4.70
CA LEU A 35 -9.52 -13.56 5.01
C LEU A 35 -9.21 -14.40 3.77
N VAL A 36 -7.93 -14.49 3.43
CA VAL A 36 -7.40 -15.44 2.45
C VAL A 36 -6.67 -16.53 3.22
N GLY A 37 -6.97 -17.78 2.90
CA GLY A 37 -6.50 -18.96 3.64
C GLY A 37 -7.41 -19.31 4.82
N GLU A 38 -6.85 -20.07 5.76
CA GLU A 38 -7.56 -20.53 6.96
C GLU A 38 -7.30 -19.63 8.16
N VAL A 39 -8.20 -19.61 9.14
CA VAL A 39 -8.00 -18.89 10.39
C VAL A 39 -6.75 -19.43 11.10
N ASN A 40 -5.81 -18.53 11.38
CA ASN A 40 -4.47 -18.81 11.88
C ASN A 40 -3.64 -19.79 11.02
N GLY A 41 -4.01 -19.96 9.76
CA GLY A 41 -3.30 -20.80 8.81
C GLY A 41 -1.97 -20.17 8.39
N VAL A 42 -1.00 -21.02 8.04
CA VAL A 42 0.23 -20.59 7.38
C VAL A 42 -0.13 -19.81 6.11
N ASP A 43 0.56 -18.70 5.89
CA ASP A 43 0.33 -17.77 4.77
C ASP A 43 -1.08 -17.18 4.70
N SER A 44 -1.89 -17.28 5.76
CA SER A 44 -3.16 -16.56 5.83
C SER A 44 -2.94 -15.06 5.99
N TYR A 45 -3.76 -14.27 5.31
CA TYR A 45 -3.68 -12.81 5.31
C TYR A 45 -5.04 -12.20 5.04
N TYR A 46 -5.17 -10.89 5.26
CA TYR A 46 -6.38 -10.17 4.91
C TYR A 46 -6.21 -9.35 3.64
N GLU A 47 -7.24 -9.31 2.80
CA GLU A 47 -7.28 -8.44 1.64
C GLU A 47 -8.62 -7.74 1.47
N TYR A 48 -8.61 -6.66 0.70
CA TYR A 48 -9.81 -6.08 0.14
C TYR A 48 -9.53 -5.59 -1.28
N LEU A 49 -10.35 -6.07 -2.22
CA LEU A 49 -10.25 -5.73 -3.64
C LEU A 49 -11.21 -4.58 -3.99
N PHE A 50 -10.66 -3.49 -4.53
CA PHE A 50 -11.42 -2.44 -5.18
C PHE A 50 -11.39 -2.61 -6.70
N LYS A 51 -12.55 -2.45 -7.34
CA LYS A 51 -12.61 -2.23 -8.79
C LYS A 51 -12.22 -0.78 -9.10
N GLU A 52 -11.12 -0.61 -9.83
CA GLU A 52 -10.57 0.68 -10.23
C GLU A 52 -10.27 0.67 -11.73
N ARG A 53 -11.29 0.99 -12.53
CA ARG A 53 -11.20 0.98 -14.00
C ARG A 53 -10.21 2.02 -14.56
N ASN A 54 -9.82 3.01 -13.75
CA ASN A 54 -8.83 4.00 -14.16
C ASN A 54 -7.39 3.47 -14.12
N ILE A 55 -7.14 2.31 -13.49
CA ILE A 55 -5.88 1.58 -13.65
C ILE A 55 -5.96 0.86 -15.00
N THR A 56 -5.46 1.50 -16.05
CA THR A 56 -5.47 0.97 -17.42
C THR A 56 -4.26 0.07 -17.70
N GLN A 57 -4.28 -0.64 -18.83
CA GLN A 57 -3.12 -1.39 -19.30
C GLN A 57 -1.88 -0.49 -19.45
N ASN A 58 -2.04 0.71 -19.99
CA ASN A 58 -0.93 1.66 -20.16
C ASN A 58 -0.30 2.05 -18.81
N ILE A 59 -1.13 2.28 -17.78
CA ILE A 59 -0.65 2.55 -16.42
C ILE A 59 0.05 1.32 -15.83
N TYR A 60 -0.47 0.12 -16.09
CA TYR A 60 0.15 -1.12 -15.61
C TYR A 60 1.53 -1.37 -16.23
N GLU A 61 1.69 -1.08 -17.52
CA GLU A 61 2.93 -1.35 -18.26
C GLU A 61 3.99 -0.25 -18.13
N GLY A 62 3.59 1.02 -18.05
CA GLY A 62 4.51 2.16 -18.10
C GLY A 62 4.27 3.25 -17.05
N GLY A 63 3.21 3.13 -16.24
CA GLY A 63 2.90 4.07 -15.18
C GLY A 63 3.58 3.74 -13.84
N MET A 64 3.28 4.56 -12.84
CA MET A 64 3.71 4.37 -11.46
C MET A 64 2.53 4.57 -10.52
N LEU A 65 2.34 3.61 -9.61
CA LEU A 65 1.37 3.70 -8.52
C LEU A 65 2.13 3.82 -7.21
N VAL A 66 1.78 4.81 -6.41
CA VAL A 66 2.24 4.94 -5.03
C VAL A 66 1.03 5.03 -4.12
N ALA A 67 0.96 4.15 -3.14
CA ALA A 67 -0.09 4.15 -2.14
C ALA A 67 0.45 4.60 -0.78
N TYR A 68 -0.39 5.31 -0.04
CA TYR A 68 -0.14 5.77 1.32
C TYR A 68 -1.26 5.27 2.24
N LEU A 69 -0.91 4.96 3.48
CA LEU A 69 -1.84 4.75 4.58
C LEU A 69 -1.96 6.04 5.38
N TYR A 70 -3.18 6.47 5.67
CA TYR A 70 -3.43 7.56 6.62
C TYR A 70 -3.29 7.06 8.05
N GLN A 71 -2.50 7.75 8.86
CA GLN A 71 -2.27 7.43 10.26
C GLN A 71 -2.31 8.70 11.12
N MET A 72 -2.37 8.53 12.43
CA MET A 72 -2.24 9.63 13.39
C MET A 72 -0.89 9.55 14.09
N ASP A 73 -0.08 10.62 13.98
CA ASP A 73 1.07 10.86 14.85
C ASP A 73 0.66 11.87 15.93
N GLY A 74 0.30 11.34 17.11
CA GLY A 74 -0.34 12.10 18.18
C GLY A 74 -1.70 12.66 17.76
N LYS A 75 -1.74 13.95 17.39
CA LYS A 75 -2.96 14.64 16.93
C LYS A 75 -2.88 15.08 15.46
N VAL A 76 -1.79 14.74 14.78
CA VAL A 76 -1.55 15.13 13.39
C VAL A 76 -1.82 13.93 12.50
N GLU A 77 -2.67 14.12 11.49
CA GLU A 77 -2.84 13.12 10.45
C GLU A 77 -1.62 13.15 9.51
N ILE A 78 -1.03 11.98 9.28
CA ILE A 78 0.13 11.77 8.43
C ILE A 78 -0.19 10.76 7.32
N GLN A 79 0.58 10.79 6.24
CA GLN A 79 0.55 9.81 5.17
C GLN A 79 1.84 9.00 5.20
N THR A 80 1.71 7.67 5.34
CA THR A 80 2.83 6.75 5.40
C THR A 80 2.88 5.91 4.13
N PRO A 81 3.97 5.91 3.36
CA PRO A 81 4.05 5.18 2.10
C PRO A 81 3.98 3.65 2.34
N LEU A 82 3.33 2.94 1.42
CA LEU A 82 3.29 1.48 1.41
C LEU A 82 4.45 0.88 0.57
N PRO A 83 4.97 -0.31 0.92
CA PRO A 83 4.56 -1.13 2.06
C PRO A 83 5.02 -0.55 3.40
N PHE A 84 4.22 -0.73 4.44
CA PHE A 84 4.50 -0.27 5.80
C PHE A 84 4.34 -1.42 6.80
N ASN A 85 5.27 -1.50 7.75
CA ASN A 85 5.21 -2.46 8.86
C ASN A 85 4.78 -1.73 10.14
N PHE A 86 3.63 -2.09 10.67
CA PHE A 86 3.19 -1.68 12.00
C PHE A 86 3.73 -2.67 13.02
N TYR A 87 4.50 -2.18 13.99
CA TYR A 87 5.02 -3.01 15.07
C TYR A 87 4.17 -2.75 16.31
N ASP A 88 3.46 -3.77 16.80
CA ASP A 88 2.88 -3.67 18.14
C ASP A 88 3.98 -3.91 19.18
N THR A 89 4.33 -2.85 19.91
CA THR A 89 5.35 -2.88 20.96
C THR A 89 4.74 -2.83 22.37
N ASN A 90 3.46 -3.16 22.53
CA ASN A 90 2.78 -3.14 23.83
C ASN A 90 3.25 -4.22 24.84
N GLY A 91 4.35 -4.93 24.54
CA GLY A 91 5.11 -5.74 25.49
C GLY A 91 4.51 -7.09 25.87
N VAL A 92 3.28 -7.40 25.43
CA VAL A 92 2.58 -8.67 25.73
C VAL A 92 2.56 -9.60 24.51
N SER A 93 2.42 -9.06 23.31
CA SER A 93 2.51 -9.79 22.04
C SER A 93 3.37 -8.99 21.06
N LEU A 94 4.39 -9.63 20.49
CA LEU A 94 5.26 -9.03 19.49
C LEU A 94 4.82 -9.53 18.11
N TRP A 95 3.86 -8.85 17.50
CA TRP A 95 3.48 -9.13 16.13
C TRP A 95 3.59 -7.87 15.26
N THR A 96 3.73 -8.11 13.97
CA THR A 96 3.90 -7.07 12.94
C THR A 96 2.80 -7.23 11.90
N GLU A 97 2.01 -6.17 11.66
CA GLU A 97 1.17 -6.11 10.45
C GLU A 97 1.98 -5.46 9.35
N ARG A 98 1.98 -6.09 8.18
CA ARG A 98 2.52 -5.49 6.97
C ARG A 98 1.37 -5.10 6.06
N TYR A 99 1.14 -3.80 5.93
CA TYR A 99 0.22 -3.23 4.95
C TYR A 99 0.93 -3.10 3.60
N SER A 100 0.28 -3.55 2.54
CA SER A 100 0.77 -3.42 1.17
C SER A 100 -0.38 -3.27 0.18
N PHE A 101 -0.06 -3.19 -1.11
CA PHE A 101 -1.04 -3.20 -2.17
C PHE A 101 -0.47 -3.90 -3.40
N ASN A 102 -1.36 -4.55 -4.14
CA ASN A 102 -1.11 -5.12 -5.45
C ASN A 102 -2.15 -4.56 -6.43
N TYR A 103 -1.84 -4.50 -7.72
CA TYR A 103 -2.78 -4.02 -8.71
C TYR A 103 -2.65 -4.74 -10.04
N ASN A 104 -3.76 -4.79 -10.76
CA ASN A 104 -3.89 -5.24 -12.13
C ASN A 104 -4.77 -4.24 -12.89
N PRO A 105 -4.78 -4.27 -14.23
CA PRO A 105 -5.72 -3.45 -15.00
C PRO A 105 -7.15 -3.62 -14.49
N GLY A 106 -7.77 -2.52 -14.08
CA GLY A 106 -9.13 -2.48 -13.58
C GLY A 106 -9.32 -2.74 -12.08
N GLU A 107 -8.26 -3.02 -11.31
CA GLU A 107 -8.39 -3.33 -9.88
C GLU A 107 -7.12 -3.09 -9.06
N ILE A 108 -7.35 -2.84 -7.76
CA ILE A 108 -6.30 -2.70 -6.75
C ILE A 108 -6.75 -3.45 -5.49
N ALA A 109 -5.85 -4.23 -4.92
CA ALA A 109 -6.05 -4.92 -3.65
C ALA A 109 -5.11 -4.30 -2.60
N PHE A 110 -5.65 -3.97 -1.44
CA PHE A 110 -4.83 -3.70 -0.25
C PHE A 110 -4.74 -5.00 0.55
N THR A 111 -3.55 -5.30 1.08
CA THR A 111 -3.30 -6.54 1.84
C THR A 111 -2.67 -6.25 3.19
N VAL A 112 -2.95 -7.12 4.16
CA VAL A 112 -2.39 -7.08 5.52
C VAL A 112 -1.91 -8.47 5.88
N HIS A 113 -0.59 -8.61 6.08
CA HIS A 113 0.03 -9.86 6.53
C HIS A 113 0.45 -9.74 7.99
N PHE A 114 0.21 -10.80 8.76
CA PHE A 114 0.66 -10.92 10.14
C PHE A 114 1.86 -11.87 10.19
N ASN A 115 2.95 -11.45 10.82
CA ASN A 115 4.17 -12.29 10.90
C ASN A 115 3.99 -13.56 11.76
N ASP A 116 3.05 -13.55 12.71
CA ASP A 116 2.73 -14.67 13.60
C ASP A 116 1.50 -15.46 13.15
N PHE A 117 0.92 -15.09 12.00
CA PHE A 117 -0.29 -15.66 11.40
C PHE A 117 -1.53 -15.60 12.30
N VAL A 118 -1.63 -14.71 13.31
CA VAL A 118 -2.82 -14.65 14.18
C VAL A 118 -4.00 -13.94 13.47
N THR A 119 -4.54 -14.58 12.43
CA THR A 119 -5.61 -14.04 11.57
C THR A 119 -7.01 -14.25 12.13
N GLN A 120 -7.16 -14.77 13.35
CA GLN A 120 -8.40 -14.64 14.12
C GLN A 120 -8.70 -13.16 14.48
N MET A 121 -7.68 -12.31 14.52
CA MET A 121 -7.81 -10.87 14.74
C MET A 121 -7.90 -10.17 13.39
N LYS A 122 -9.06 -9.58 13.10
CA LYS A 122 -9.28 -8.84 11.87
C LYS A 122 -8.63 -7.44 11.93
N PRO A 123 -7.99 -6.94 10.86
CA PRO A 123 -7.43 -5.59 10.85
C PRO A 123 -8.50 -4.52 11.11
N PRO A 124 -8.11 -3.38 11.69
CA PRO A 124 -9.04 -2.26 11.92
C PRO A 124 -9.45 -1.60 10.60
N SER A 125 -10.39 -0.65 10.69
CA SER A 125 -10.73 0.21 9.55
C SER A 125 -9.53 1.06 9.18
N GLN A 126 -9.23 1.17 7.88
CA GLN A 126 -8.09 1.92 7.36
C GLN A 126 -8.50 2.81 6.20
N GLU A 127 -7.79 3.93 6.05
CA GLU A 127 -7.92 4.84 4.93
C GLU A 127 -6.60 4.94 4.17
N PHE A 128 -6.68 4.78 2.85
CA PHE A 128 -5.53 4.79 1.96
C PHE A 128 -5.69 5.88 0.91
N ARG A 129 -4.57 6.38 0.40
CA ARG A 129 -4.51 7.26 -0.75
C ARG A 129 -3.64 6.63 -1.83
N LEU A 130 -4.17 6.54 -3.04
CA LEU A 130 -3.43 6.15 -4.23
C LEU A 130 -3.09 7.39 -5.05
N VAL A 131 -1.84 7.49 -5.50
CA VAL A 131 -1.37 8.45 -6.48
C VAL A 131 -0.91 7.67 -7.71
N VAL A 132 -1.47 8.02 -8.87
CA VAL A 132 -1.12 7.40 -10.15
C VAL A 132 -0.43 8.43 -11.03
N MET A 133 0.75 8.08 -11.51
CA MET A 133 1.57 8.89 -12.38
C MET A 133 1.83 8.15 -13.68
N HIS A 134 2.02 8.90 -14.75
CA HIS A 134 2.49 8.39 -16.02
C HIS A 134 3.58 9.32 -16.55
N LYS A 135 4.57 8.74 -17.21
CA LYS A 135 5.65 9.48 -17.88
C LYS A 135 5.17 10.19 -19.14
#